data_AF-A0A2U1NPU7-F1
#
_entry.id   AF-A0A2U1NPU7-F1
#
_cell.length_a   1.000
_cell.length_b   1.000
_cell.length_c   1.000
_cell.angle_alpha   90.00
_cell.angle_beta   90.00
_cell.angle_gamma   90.00
#
_symmetry.space_group_name_H-M   'P 1'
#
loop_
_entity.id
_entity.type
_entity.pdbx_description
1 polymer ?
#
loop_
_entity_poly.entity_id
_entity_poly.type
_entity_poly.pdbx_seq_one_letter_code
_entity_poly.pdbx_strand_id
1 'polypeptide(L)'
;MTNLPSDVIVDILSRLPIKSLARFRCVSKLWCEHIDDPYFDIIHNKQRVAAEPIPIFLDSDYLNLSRIVRFQIVESKEGSILLEAKKNPFMEFECERMTSLVEGSCNGLIYISHDYVNNVHDNYVYPLVVINPLRNECFKLPPIERHLDYYWEEEMSSGLGFDDSTNTFKMVRVVYKRHLQGNNKLCNSEIPCTMVHVLGTDSWREIPQLPPCAINGEGVYAHGCLHWLVGVDGLDLQCVHTDFPYKHPHCRNVICFDVRKEEFGLIEHPKETRRGFLYYKLVDIQGEVGYVYHYSEDHSTEVWVLKQKKWIIHCQFDQKPPIPEDIIEVVGTWNKDGDILMKTHKGGDRLFVYHLKNGLLDEVNIVKDEDYKDYVYMYSPSSMVSIRGIDIKNACSI
;
A
#
# COMPACT_ATOMS: atom_id res chain seq x y z
N MET A 1 -42.56 -4.33 -18.62
CA MET A 1 -41.70 -4.20 -17.42
C MET A 1 -41.33 -2.74 -17.30
N THR A 2 -41.65 -2.09 -16.18
CA THR A 2 -41.30 -0.70 -15.93
C THR A 2 -39.79 -0.58 -15.85
N ASN A 3 -39.16 0.05 -16.84
CA ASN A 3 -37.73 0.30 -16.83
C ASN A 3 -37.43 1.32 -15.72
N LEU A 4 -36.52 0.96 -14.81
CA LEU A 4 -35.96 1.91 -13.86
C LEU A 4 -35.30 3.06 -14.64
N PRO A 5 -35.50 4.32 -14.23
CA PRO A 5 -34.78 5.47 -14.79
C PRO A 5 -33.26 5.26 -14.71
N SER A 6 -32.51 5.76 -15.71
CA SER A 6 -31.06 5.53 -15.81
C SER A 6 -30.28 6.13 -14.63
N ASP A 7 -30.70 7.28 -14.13
CA ASP A 7 -30.17 7.92 -12.93
C ASP A 7 -30.33 7.05 -11.68
N VAL A 8 -31.45 6.35 -11.53
CA VAL A 8 -31.68 5.42 -10.43
C VAL A 8 -30.81 4.17 -10.56
N ILE A 9 -30.64 3.65 -11.79
CA ILE A 9 -29.73 2.52 -12.05
C ILE A 9 -28.29 2.91 -11.70
N VAL A 10 -27.83 4.09 -12.13
CA VAL A 10 -26.50 4.61 -11.83
C VAL A 10 -26.31 4.80 -10.33
N ASP A 11 -27.28 5.36 -9.59
CA ASP A 11 -27.19 5.51 -8.13
C ASP A 11 -27.18 4.16 -7.38
N ILE A 12 -27.91 3.15 -7.87
CA ILE A 12 -27.85 1.80 -7.29
C ILE A 12 -26.46 1.20 -7.53
N LEU A 13 -26.00 1.22 -8.79
CA LEU A 13 -24.72 0.65 -9.18
C LEU A 13 -23.57 1.36 -8.45
N SER A 14 -23.61 2.68 -8.32
CA SER A 14 -22.53 3.46 -7.71
C SER A 14 -22.26 3.10 -6.23
N ARG A 15 -23.24 2.50 -5.54
CA ARG A 15 -23.14 2.07 -4.14
C ARG A 15 -22.60 0.66 -3.97
N LEU A 16 -22.41 -0.08 -5.05
CA LEU A 16 -22.03 -1.48 -5.00
C LEU A 16 -20.51 -1.64 -4.99
N PRO A 17 -19.97 -2.66 -4.30
CA PRO A 17 -18.56 -3.03 -4.43
C PRO A 17 -18.20 -3.33 -5.90
N ILE A 18 -16.96 -3.04 -6.32
CA ILE A 18 -16.51 -3.30 -7.71
C ILE A 18 -16.77 -4.75 -8.12
N LYS A 19 -16.64 -5.69 -7.18
CA LYS A 19 -16.93 -7.10 -7.46
C LYS A 19 -18.36 -7.38 -7.89
N SER A 20 -19.31 -6.69 -7.29
CA SER A 20 -20.72 -6.80 -7.68
C SER A 20 -20.93 -6.15 -9.04
N LEU A 21 -20.29 -5.02 -9.30
CA LEU A 21 -20.37 -4.32 -10.59
C LEU A 21 -19.85 -5.17 -11.74
N ALA A 22 -18.69 -5.80 -11.59
CA ALA A 22 -18.14 -6.67 -12.63
C ALA A 22 -19.09 -7.82 -12.99
N ARG A 23 -19.82 -8.37 -12.01
CA ARG A 23 -20.87 -9.39 -12.25
C ARG A 23 -22.12 -8.77 -12.91
N PHE A 24 -22.44 -7.54 -12.56
CA PHE A 24 -23.63 -6.83 -13.00
C PHE A 24 -23.55 -6.31 -14.44
N ARG A 25 -22.35 -6.22 -15.02
CA ARG A 25 -22.16 -6.06 -16.47
C ARG A 25 -22.94 -7.10 -17.28
N CYS A 26 -23.09 -8.32 -16.76
CA CYS A 26 -23.79 -9.41 -17.43
C CYS A 26 -25.33 -9.36 -17.29
N VAL A 27 -25.89 -8.46 -16.47
CA VAL A 27 -27.33 -8.41 -16.17
C VAL A 27 -28.13 -7.82 -17.34
N SER A 28 -27.63 -6.75 -17.96
CA SER A 28 -28.22 -6.17 -19.17
C SER A 28 -27.22 -5.30 -19.92
N LYS A 29 -27.47 -5.04 -21.21
CA LYS A 29 -26.65 -4.11 -22.02
C LYS A 29 -26.61 -2.71 -21.41
N LEU A 30 -27.76 -2.21 -20.93
CA LEU A 30 -27.86 -0.90 -20.30
C LEU A 30 -27.01 -0.81 -19.03
N TRP A 31 -26.95 -1.88 -18.23
CA TRP A 31 -26.12 -1.91 -17.02
C TRP A 31 -24.64 -1.98 -17.38
N CYS A 32 -24.27 -2.75 -18.39
CA CYS A 32 -22.90 -2.77 -18.92
C CYS A 32 -22.48 -1.37 -19.42
N GLU A 33 -23.34 -0.71 -20.20
CA GLU A 33 -23.10 0.65 -20.71
C GLU A 33 -22.89 1.67 -19.59
N HIS A 34 -23.71 1.63 -18.53
CA HIS A 34 -23.53 2.50 -17.36
C HIS A 34 -22.26 2.19 -16.59
N ILE A 35 -21.91 0.91 -16.41
CA ILE A 35 -20.71 0.51 -15.65
C ILE A 35 -19.42 0.86 -16.40
N ASP A 36 -19.44 0.77 -17.73
CA ASP A 36 -18.29 1.05 -18.59
C ASP A 36 -18.21 2.54 -18.98
N ASP A 37 -19.17 3.37 -18.55
CA ASP A 37 -19.14 4.82 -18.75
C ASP A 37 -18.01 5.46 -17.91
N PRO A 38 -17.07 6.21 -18.51
CA PRO A 38 -16.01 6.90 -17.76
C PRO A 38 -16.52 7.85 -16.66
N TYR A 39 -17.74 8.37 -16.79
CA TYR A 39 -18.39 9.18 -15.76
C TYR A 39 -18.85 8.35 -14.56
N PHE A 40 -19.16 7.07 -14.77
CA PHE A 40 -19.51 6.16 -13.70
C PHE A 40 -18.35 5.94 -12.74
N ASP A 41 -17.11 5.85 -13.23
CA ASP A 41 -15.91 5.79 -12.37
C ASP A 41 -15.83 7.01 -11.44
N ILE A 42 -16.20 8.21 -11.92
CA ILE A 42 -16.20 9.43 -11.11
C ILE A 42 -17.28 9.35 -10.01
N ILE A 43 -18.49 8.89 -10.33
CA ILE A 43 -19.59 8.76 -9.37
C ILE A 43 -19.30 7.63 -8.37
N HIS A 44 -18.90 6.48 -8.86
CA HIS A 44 -18.55 5.30 -8.08
C HIS A 44 -17.38 5.58 -7.14
N ASN A 45 -16.31 6.21 -7.62
CA ASN A 45 -15.21 6.63 -6.75
C ASN A 45 -15.63 7.65 -5.71
N LYS A 46 -16.46 8.66 -6.06
CA LYS A 46 -17.01 9.61 -5.08
C LYS A 46 -17.81 8.91 -3.97
N GLN A 47 -18.49 7.81 -4.29
CA GLN A 47 -19.25 7.03 -3.30
C GLN A 47 -18.39 5.99 -2.55
N ARG A 48 -17.32 5.47 -3.15
CA ARG A 48 -16.30 4.66 -2.45
C ARG A 48 -15.51 5.48 -1.42
N VAL A 49 -15.35 6.78 -1.66
CA VAL A 49 -14.72 7.74 -0.73
C VAL A 49 -15.61 8.01 0.50
N ALA A 50 -16.80 7.42 0.61
CA ALA A 50 -17.73 7.69 1.71
C ALA A 50 -17.46 6.92 3.03
N ALA A 51 -16.43 6.07 3.10
CA ALA A 51 -16.03 5.45 4.35
C ALA A 51 -14.76 6.14 4.89
N GLU A 52 -14.87 6.74 6.08
CA GLU A 52 -13.74 7.40 6.73
C GLU A 52 -12.56 6.41 6.86
N PRO A 53 -11.33 6.84 6.53
CA PRO A 53 -10.12 6.07 6.81
C PRO A 53 -10.09 5.62 8.27
N ILE A 54 -9.68 4.38 8.50
CA ILE A 54 -9.59 3.78 9.83
C ILE A 54 -8.10 3.64 10.17
N PRO A 55 -7.62 4.26 11.25
CA PRO A 55 -6.28 3.99 11.74
C PRO A 55 -6.23 2.54 12.26
N ILE A 56 -5.33 1.76 11.67
CA ILE A 56 -5.02 0.40 12.08
C ILE A 56 -3.58 0.37 12.57
N PHE A 57 -3.36 -0.33 13.66
CA PHE A 57 -2.04 -0.54 14.21
C PHE A 57 -1.72 -2.03 14.15
N LEU A 58 -0.54 -2.33 13.64
CA LEU A 58 0.06 -3.65 13.79
C LEU A 58 0.92 -3.63 15.05
N ASP A 59 0.49 -4.43 16.01
CA ASP A 59 1.26 -4.75 17.20
C ASP A 59 1.91 -6.13 17.02
N SER A 60 3.17 -6.24 17.43
CA SER A 60 3.92 -7.49 17.48
C SER A 60 4.42 -7.67 18.90
N ASP A 61 3.86 -8.65 19.61
CA ASP A 61 4.25 -8.92 20.99
C ASP A 61 5.52 -9.78 21.09
N TYR A 62 6.06 -9.89 22.31
CA TYR A 62 7.21 -10.77 22.63
C TYR A 62 6.92 -12.27 22.40
N LEU A 63 5.63 -12.66 22.32
CA LEU A 63 5.20 -14.02 22.04
C LEU A 63 5.14 -14.30 20.53
N ASN A 64 5.45 -13.30 19.69
CA ASN A 64 5.41 -13.33 18.24
C ASN A 64 3.99 -13.43 17.65
N LEU A 65 2.97 -12.98 18.37
CA LEU A 65 1.64 -12.81 17.81
C LEU A 65 1.54 -11.43 17.19
N SER A 66 1.11 -11.39 15.92
CA SER A 66 0.77 -10.14 15.25
C SER A 66 -0.71 -9.84 15.47
N ARG A 67 -1.00 -8.65 15.95
CA ARG A 67 -2.36 -8.18 16.24
C ARG A 67 -2.66 -6.93 15.42
N ILE A 68 -3.79 -6.95 14.74
CA ILE A 68 -4.37 -5.79 14.08
C ILE A 68 -5.35 -5.15 15.06
N VAL A 69 -4.97 -3.98 15.56
CA VAL A 69 -5.80 -3.16 16.45
C VAL A 69 -6.47 -2.06 15.65
N ARG A 70 -7.78 -1.90 15.83
CA ARG A 70 -8.52 -0.75 15.25
C ARG A 70 -8.68 0.35 16.29
N PHE A 71 -8.43 1.58 15.88
CA PHE A 71 -8.62 2.74 16.73
C PHE A 71 -9.83 3.55 16.31
N GLN A 72 -10.44 4.22 17.28
CA GLN A 72 -11.44 5.25 17.06
C GLN A 72 -10.87 6.61 17.46
N ILE A 73 -11.28 7.64 16.72
CA ILE A 73 -10.92 9.02 17.01
C ILE A 73 -11.87 9.55 18.09
N VAL A 74 -11.33 10.12 19.15
CA VAL A 74 -12.06 10.74 20.25
C VAL A 74 -11.52 12.14 20.46
N GLU A 75 -12.40 13.14 20.51
CA GLU A 75 -11.99 14.49 20.91
C GLU A 75 -11.90 14.57 22.43
N SER A 76 -10.76 15.05 22.93
CA SER A 76 -10.60 15.32 24.35
C SER A 76 -11.37 16.58 24.75
N LYS A 77 -11.65 16.73 26.05
CA LYS A 77 -12.27 17.95 26.61
C LYS A 77 -11.41 19.20 26.42
N GLU A 78 -10.12 19.03 26.14
CA GLU A 78 -9.13 20.09 25.94
C GLU A 78 -8.93 20.42 24.45
N GLY A 79 -9.68 19.77 23.54
CA GLY A 79 -9.60 19.98 22.11
C GLY A 79 -8.46 19.22 21.42
N SER A 80 -7.77 18.32 22.13
CA SER A 80 -6.75 17.44 21.54
C SER A 80 -7.38 16.21 20.90
N ILE A 81 -6.72 15.69 19.85
CA ILE A 81 -7.13 14.47 19.15
C ILE A 81 -6.58 13.25 19.91
N LEU A 82 -7.48 12.34 20.30
CA LEU A 82 -7.13 11.07 20.93
C LEU A 82 -7.48 9.90 20.02
N LEU A 83 -6.60 8.91 19.98
CA LEU A 83 -6.86 7.60 19.40
C LEU A 83 -7.05 6.59 20.53
N GLU A 84 -8.26 6.04 20.65
CA GLU A 84 -8.57 4.99 21.62
C GLU A 84 -8.70 3.63 20.92
N ALA A 85 -8.03 2.62 21.47
CA ALA A 85 -8.15 1.26 21.00
C ALA A 85 -9.60 0.78 21.18
N LYS A 86 -10.21 0.28 20.11
CA LYS A 86 -11.56 -0.25 20.19
C LYS A 86 -11.50 -1.62 20.86
N LYS A 87 -12.16 -1.77 22.03
CA LYS A 87 -12.20 -3.04 22.81
C LYS A 87 -12.75 -4.26 22.04
N ASN A 88 -13.28 -4.08 20.82
CA ASN A 88 -13.59 -5.09 19.79
C ASN A 88 -13.79 -4.38 18.43
N PRO A 89 -13.18 -4.80 17.28
CA PRO A 89 -12.60 -6.10 16.97
C PRO A 89 -11.07 -6.03 16.76
N PHE A 90 -10.33 -6.69 17.65
CA PHE A 90 -8.95 -7.07 17.40
C PHE A 90 -8.96 -8.24 16.44
N MET A 91 -8.15 -8.19 15.38
CA MET A 91 -7.80 -9.41 14.67
C MET A 91 -6.48 -9.89 15.20
N GLU A 92 -6.51 -10.97 15.97
CA GLU A 92 -5.33 -11.71 16.36
C GLU A 92 -5.12 -12.80 15.34
N PHE A 93 -3.92 -12.89 14.80
CA PHE A 93 -3.56 -14.03 13.98
C PHE A 93 -2.29 -14.66 14.54
N GLU A 94 -2.37 -15.98 14.76
CA GLU A 94 -1.21 -16.80 15.04
C GLU A 94 -0.36 -16.86 13.78
N CYS A 95 0.63 -15.96 13.69
CA CYS A 95 1.70 -16.04 12.72
C CYS A 95 2.99 -16.28 13.47
N GLU A 96 3.55 -17.49 13.37
CA GLU A 96 4.83 -17.82 13.98
C GLU A 96 5.90 -16.81 13.55
N ARG A 97 6.35 -15.90 14.44
CA ARG A 97 7.52 -15.01 14.22
C ARG A 97 7.42 -14.14 12.96
N MET A 98 6.68 -13.04 13.03
CA MET A 98 6.74 -11.96 12.02
C MET A 98 7.22 -10.65 12.63
N THR A 99 8.08 -9.93 11.91
CA THR A 99 8.19 -8.46 11.98
C THR A 99 7.19 -7.86 10.98
N SER A 100 5.89 -7.93 11.29
CA SER A 100 4.83 -7.59 10.33
C SER A 100 4.78 -6.08 10.03
N LEU A 101 5.25 -5.66 8.85
CA LEU A 101 4.90 -4.37 8.27
C LEU A 101 3.72 -4.57 7.29
N VAL A 102 2.75 -3.64 7.30
CA VAL A 102 1.79 -3.56 6.18
C VAL A 102 2.56 -3.10 4.96
N GLU A 103 2.72 -3.99 3.99
CA GLU A 103 3.42 -3.67 2.74
C GLU A 103 2.52 -2.98 1.70
N GLY A 104 1.21 -2.91 1.95
CA GLY A 104 0.30 -2.20 1.06
C GLY A 104 -1.15 -2.63 1.20
N SER A 105 -2.00 -2.00 0.40
CA SER A 105 -3.43 -2.31 0.36
C SER A 105 -4.02 -2.17 -1.04
N CYS A 106 -5.16 -2.83 -1.24
CA CYS A 106 -5.96 -2.71 -2.44
C CYS A 106 -7.40 -3.02 -2.13
N ASN A 107 -8.30 -2.08 -2.43
CA ASN A 107 -9.73 -2.25 -2.25
C ASN A 107 -10.06 -2.88 -0.88
N GLY A 108 -9.65 -2.27 0.22
CA GLY A 108 -9.95 -2.76 1.58
C GLY A 108 -9.33 -4.11 1.96
N LEU A 109 -8.45 -4.68 1.15
CA LEU A 109 -7.55 -5.75 1.58
C LEU A 109 -6.19 -5.15 1.87
N ILE A 110 -5.53 -5.62 2.92
CA ILE A 110 -4.12 -5.30 3.19
C ILE A 110 -3.28 -6.56 2.98
N TYR A 111 -1.98 -6.41 2.81
CA TYR A 111 -1.08 -7.54 2.87
C TYR A 111 0.16 -7.22 3.68
N ILE A 112 0.71 -8.27 4.28
CA ILE A 112 1.90 -8.24 5.13
C ILE A 112 2.89 -9.29 4.64
N SER A 113 4.18 -9.05 4.86
CA SER A 113 5.22 -10.06 4.67
C SER A 113 5.57 -10.75 5.97
N HIS A 114 6.00 -12.00 5.84
CA HIS A 114 6.46 -12.83 6.94
C HIS A 114 7.99 -12.85 6.94
N ASP A 115 8.63 -12.41 8.03
CA ASP A 115 10.08 -12.56 8.21
C ASP A 115 10.38 -13.95 8.79
N TYR A 116 10.72 -14.90 7.92
CA TYR A 116 11.35 -16.13 8.38
C TYR A 116 12.77 -15.79 8.84
N VAL A 117 12.96 -15.70 10.16
CA VAL A 117 14.30 -15.63 10.77
C VAL A 117 15.17 -16.75 10.18
N ASN A 118 16.11 -16.34 9.33
CA ASN A 118 17.38 -16.98 8.96
C ASN A 118 17.55 -18.45 9.37
N ASN A 119 16.76 -19.34 8.77
CA ASN A 119 17.26 -20.68 8.52
C ASN A 119 17.85 -20.67 7.12
N VAL A 120 19.19 -20.68 7.06
CA VAL A 120 20.06 -20.70 5.86
C VAL A 120 19.80 -21.94 4.94
N HIS A 121 18.71 -22.68 5.18
CA HIS A 121 18.33 -23.93 4.53
C HIS A 121 16.90 -23.94 3.97
N ASP A 122 16.09 -22.89 4.15
CA ASP A 122 14.77 -22.84 3.50
C ASP A 122 14.83 -22.19 2.11
N ASN A 123 14.49 -22.98 1.08
CA ASN A 123 14.51 -22.59 -0.34
C ASN A 123 13.26 -21.79 -0.75
N TYR A 124 12.67 -21.01 0.14
CA TYR A 124 11.42 -20.31 -0.12
C TYR A 124 11.57 -18.80 -0.01
N VAL A 125 10.85 -18.08 -0.87
CA VAL A 125 10.61 -16.65 -0.70
C VAL A 125 9.66 -16.42 0.48
N TYR A 126 9.88 -15.35 1.25
CA TYR A 126 9.01 -14.93 2.36
C TYR A 126 7.52 -14.99 1.99
N PRO A 127 6.67 -15.75 2.71
CA PRO A 127 5.27 -15.84 2.37
C PRO A 127 4.57 -14.51 2.63
N LEU A 128 3.63 -14.14 1.76
CA LEU A 128 2.73 -13.01 1.98
C LEU A 128 1.42 -13.50 2.55
N VAL A 129 0.81 -12.70 3.40
CA VAL A 129 -0.54 -12.92 3.91
C VAL A 129 -1.42 -11.74 3.51
N VAL A 130 -2.51 -12.03 2.79
CA VAL A 130 -3.54 -11.04 2.46
C VAL A 130 -4.62 -11.10 3.53
N ILE A 131 -5.01 -9.95 4.05
CA ILE A 131 -5.90 -9.81 5.19
C ILE A 131 -7.07 -8.91 4.78
N ASN A 132 -8.28 -9.31 5.20
CA ASN A 132 -9.44 -8.43 5.24
C ASN A 132 -9.71 -8.05 6.71
N PRO A 133 -9.23 -6.87 7.16
CA PRO A 133 -9.42 -6.41 8.52
C PRO A 133 -10.88 -6.45 8.95
N LEU A 134 -11.80 -6.01 8.08
CA LEU A 134 -13.23 -5.87 8.37
C LEU A 134 -13.94 -7.19 8.60
N ARG A 135 -13.49 -8.26 7.96
CA ARG A 135 -14.17 -9.56 7.98
C ARG A 135 -13.52 -10.60 8.88
N ASN A 136 -12.37 -10.29 9.49
CA ASN A 136 -11.59 -11.27 10.24
C ASN A 136 -11.21 -12.49 9.38
N GLU A 137 -10.74 -12.21 8.16
CA GLU A 137 -10.35 -13.23 7.19
C GLU A 137 -8.90 -12.96 6.76
N CYS A 138 -8.11 -14.02 6.65
CA CYS A 138 -6.75 -13.98 6.10
C CYS A 138 -6.54 -15.09 5.07
N PHE A 139 -5.54 -14.89 4.22
CA PHE A 139 -5.16 -15.79 3.15
C PHE A 139 -3.65 -15.80 3.00
N LYS A 140 -3.02 -16.93 3.31
CA LYS A 140 -1.59 -17.14 3.09
C LYS A 140 -1.37 -17.50 1.63
N LEU A 141 -0.57 -16.70 0.93
CA LEU A 141 -0.17 -16.98 -0.43
C LEU A 141 0.75 -18.22 -0.48
N PRO A 142 0.65 -19.06 -1.54
CA PRO A 142 1.55 -20.19 -1.69
C PRO A 142 3.00 -19.69 -1.79
N PRO A 143 4.00 -20.48 -1.37
CA PRO A 143 5.39 -20.09 -1.50
C PRO A 143 5.80 -19.99 -2.98
N ILE A 144 6.77 -19.14 -3.28
CA ILE A 144 7.48 -19.16 -4.56
C ILE A 144 8.65 -20.13 -4.41
N GLU A 145 8.64 -21.21 -5.18
CA GLU A 145 9.72 -22.22 -5.18
C GLU A 145 11.00 -21.61 -5.78
N ARG A 146 12.12 -21.68 -5.04
CA ARG A 146 13.44 -21.25 -5.56
C ARG A 146 14.09 -22.39 -6.33
N HIS A 147 14.59 -22.08 -7.53
CA HIS A 147 15.52 -22.98 -8.23
C HIS A 147 16.88 -22.97 -7.51
N LEU A 148 17.43 -24.16 -7.24
CA LEU A 148 18.69 -24.35 -6.50
C LEU A 148 19.91 -23.68 -7.14
N ASP A 149 19.86 -23.38 -8.44
CA ASP A 149 20.96 -22.75 -9.18
C ASP A 149 21.08 -21.23 -8.94
N TYR A 150 20.13 -20.64 -8.20
CA TYR A 150 20.04 -19.19 -8.01
C TYR A 150 19.95 -18.80 -6.53
N TYR A 151 20.67 -17.74 -6.19
CA TYR A 151 20.46 -16.99 -4.96
C TYR A 151 19.43 -15.89 -5.21
N TRP A 152 18.51 -15.68 -4.28
CA TRP A 152 17.46 -14.69 -4.37
C TRP A 152 17.73 -13.59 -3.36
N GLU A 153 17.69 -12.34 -3.80
CA GLU A 153 17.87 -11.19 -2.91
C GLU A 153 16.75 -11.11 -1.88
N GLU A 154 17.10 -10.58 -0.70
CA GLU A 154 16.15 -10.35 0.39
C GLU A 154 15.20 -9.19 0.05
N GLU A 155 15.69 -8.18 -0.67
CA GLU A 155 14.87 -7.07 -1.13
C GLU A 155 13.94 -7.48 -2.28
N MET A 156 12.63 -7.35 -2.05
CA MET A 156 11.60 -7.69 -3.01
C MET A 156 10.54 -6.60 -3.06
N SER A 157 10.06 -6.31 -4.26
CA SER A 157 8.92 -5.40 -4.44
C SER A 157 7.65 -6.21 -4.59
N SER A 158 6.68 -5.99 -3.70
CA SER A 158 5.36 -6.62 -3.74
C SER A 158 4.27 -5.58 -3.98
N GLY A 159 3.13 -6.00 -4.54
CA GLY A 159 1.97 -5.13 -4.73
C GLY A 159 0.69 -5.93 -4.96
N LEU A 160 -0.37 -5.59 -4.23
CA LEU A 160 -1.71 -6.17 -4.43
C LEU A 160 -2.52 -5.26 -5.35
N GLY A 161 -3.02 -5.80 -6.46
CA GLY A 161 -3.86 -5.08 -7.41
C GLY A 161 -5.19 -5.77 -7.66
N PHE A 162 -6.16 -5.03 -8.20
CA PHE A 162 -7.45 -5.57 -8.61
C PHE A 162 -7.63 -5.46 -10.12
N ASP A 163 -7.88 -6.60 -10.77
CA ASP A 163 -8.24 -6.68 -12.18
C ASP A 163 -9.76 -6.66 -12.30
N ASP A 164 -10.28 -5.52 -12.76
CA ASP A 164 -11.71 -5.26 -12.90
C ASP A 164 -12.36 -6.04 -14.04
N SER A 165 -11.57 -6.46 -15.03
CA SER A 165 -12.04 -7.19 -16.20
C SER A 165 -12.31 -8.66 -15.87
N THR A 166 -11.48 -9.24 -15.01
CA THR A 166 -11.63 -10.63 -14.53
C THR A 166 -12.27 -10.71 -13.16
N ASN A 167 -12.46 -9.58 -12.48
CA ASN A 167 -12.99 -9.50 -11.11
C ASN A 167 -12.14 -10.27 -10.09
N THR A 168 -10.82 -10.23 -10.28
CA THR A 168 -9.86 -10.96 -9.46
C THR A 168 -8.86 -10.01 -8.81
N PHE A 169 -8.31 -10.42 -7.68
CA PHE A 169 -7.14 -9.74 -7.12
C PHE A 169 -5.89 -10.44 -7.63
N LYS A 170 -4.87 -9.67 -7.98
CA LYS A 170 -3.56 -10.17 -8.39
C LYS A 170 -2.52 -9.66 -7.42
N MET A 171 -1.74 -10.56 -6.85
CA MET A 171 -0.50 -10.21 -6.17
C MET A 171 0.62 -10.22 -7.21
N VAL A 172 1.40 -9.15 -7.25
CA VAL A 172 2.56 -9.00 -8.12
C VAL A 172 3.80 -8.93 -7.24
N ARG A 173 4.83 -9.70 -7.61
CA ARG A 173 6.14 -9.65 -6.97
C ARG A 173 7.22 -9.51 -8.03
N VAL A 174 8.13 -8.58 -7.81
CA VAL A 174 9.38 -8.48 -8.55
C VAL A 174 10.50 -8.92 -7.62
N VAL A 175 11.24 -9.92 -8.10
CA VAL A 175 12.29 -10.61 -7.36
C VAL A 175 13.57 -10.57 -8.18
N TYR A 176 14.71 -10.35 -7.52
CA TYR A 176 16.01 -10.32 -8.17
C TYR A 176 16.78 -11.58 -7.79
N LYS A 177 17.26 -12.31 -8.80
CA LYS A 177 18.05 -13.53 -8.60
C LYS A 177 19.45 -13.40 -9.21
N ARG A 178 20.44 -14.02 -8.57
CA ARG A 178 21.82 -14.12 -9.04
C ARG A 178 22.19 -15.58 -9.26
N HIS A 179 22.85 -15.86 -10.37
CA HIS A 179 23.35 -17.20 -10.66
C HIS A 179 24.48 -17.59 -9.70
N LEU A 180 24.45 -18.81 -9.20
CA LEU A 180 25.55 -19.40 -8.42
C LEU A 180 26.61 -19.93 -9.38
N GLN A 181 27.84 -19.43 -9.28
CA GLN A 181 28.99 -20.00 -10.00
C GLN A 181 29.50 -21.24 -9.25
N GLY A 182 30.18 -22.16 -9.95
CA GLY A 182 30.63 -23.47 -9.42
C GLY A 182 31.55 -23.47 -8.18
N ASN A 183 31.86 -22.29 -7.62
CA ASN A 183 32.57 -22.10 -6.34
C ASN A 183 31.68 -21.41 -5.27
N ASN A 184 30.34 -21.47 -5.38
CA ASN A 184 29.39 -20.72 -4.55
C ASN A 184 29.61 -19.19 -4.57
N LYS A 185 30.21 -18.66 -5.66
CA LYS A 185 30.34 -17.22 -5.86
C LYS A 185 29.12 -16.70 -6.63
N LEU A 186 28.52 -15.63 -6.13
CA LEU A 186 27.42 -14.93 -6.80
C LEU A 186 27.95 -14.18 -8.02
N CYS A 187 27.23 -14.26 -9.15
CA CYS A 187 27.50 -13.36 -10.26
C CYS A 187 27.08 -11.92 -9.90
N ASN A 188 27.79 -10.92 -10.42
CA ASN A 188 27.43 -9.51 -10.20
C ASN A 188 26.14 -9.09 -10.93
N SER A 189 25.65 -9.91 -11.88
CA SER A 189 24.43 -9.60 -12.64
C SER A 189 23.19 -10.11 -11.92
N GLU A 190 22.28 -9.21 -11.60
CA GLU A 190 20.94 -9.55 -11.16
C GLU A 190 20.03 -9.83 -12.35
N ILE A 191 19.17 -10.83 -12.18
CA ILE A 191 18.15 -11.21 -13.15
C ILE A 191 16.81 -10.90 -12.48
N PRO A 192 16.08 -9.87 -12.96
CA PRO A 192 14.74 -9.62 -12.47
C PRO A 192 13.78 -10.71 -12.97
N CYS A 193 12.85 -11.10 -12.11
CA CYS A 193 11.73 -11.97 -12.43
C CYS A 193 10.45 -11.31 -11.92
N THR A 194 9.40 -11.35 -12.73
CA THR A 194 8.08 -10.85 -12.33
C THR A 194 7.14 -12.03 -12.13
N MET A 195 6.67 -12.20 -10.90
CA MET A 195 5.76 -13.26 -10.49
C MET A 195 4.37 -12.66 -10.25
N VAL A 196 3.35 -13.29 -10.81
CA VAL A 196 1.94 -12.92 -10.61
C VAL A 196 1.19 -14.08 -10.00
N HIS A 197 0.40 -13.81 -8.97
CA HIS A 197 -0.53 -14.76 -8.37
C HIS A 197 -1.94 -14.19 -8.42
N VAL A 198 -2.89 -14.96 -8.95
CA VAL A 198 -4.31 -14.60 -8.90
C VAL A 198 -4.87 -15.18 -7.61
N LEU A 199 -5.38 -14.35 -6.70
CA LEU A 199 -5.96 -14.83 -5.44
C LEU A 199 -7.09 -15.82 -5.73
N GLY A 200 -7.08 -16.96 -5.03
CA GLY A 200 -7.97 -18.10 -5.31
C GLY A 200 -7.38 -19.20 -6.19
N THR A 201 -6.14 -19.02 -6.65
CA THR A 201 -5.37 -20.06 -7.35
C THR A 201 -4.23 -20.59 -6.49
N ASP A 202 -3.69 -21.74 -6.89
CA ASP A 202 -2.80 -22.54 -6.05
C ASP A 202 -1.30 -22.25 -6.32
N SER A 203 -0.98 -21.43 -7.33
CA SER A 203 0.40 -21.26 -7.80
C SER A 203 0.70 -19.86 -8.33
N TRP A 204 1.94 -19.41 -8.15
CA TRP A 204 2.48 -18.25 -8.85
C TRP A 204 2.83 -18.60 -10.30
N ARG A 205 2.74 -17.62 -11.19
CA ARG A 205 3.27 -17.73 -12.56
C ARG A 205 4.25 -16.60 -12.86
N GLU A 206 5.33 -16.95 -13.54
CA GLU A 206 6.27 -15.97 -14.07
C GLU A 206 5.71 -15.36 -15.35
N ILE A 207 5.88 -14.04 -15.53
CA ILE A 207 5.54 -13.34 -16.77
C ILE A 207 6.81 -12.85 -17.46
N PRO A 208 6.82 -12.77 -18.80
CA PRO A 208 7.99 -12.29 -19.53
C PRO A 208 8.27 -10.79 -19.35
N GLN A 209 7.29 -10.04 -18.83
CA GLN A 209 7.42 -8.60 -18.65
C GLN A 209 8.24 -8.28 -17.42
N LEU A 210 9.18 -7.35 -17.59
CA LEU A 210 10.12 -6.91 -16.58
C LEU A 210 9.98 -5.41 -16.38
N PRO A 211 10.20 -4.88 -15.16
CA PRO A 211 10.23 -3.45 -14.97
C PRO A 211 11.39 -2.84 -15.78
N PRO A 212 11.21 -1.62 -16.33
CA PRO A 212 12.23 -1.00 -17.17
C PRO A 212 13.48 -0.55 -16.38
N CYS A 213 13.37 -0.48 -15.05
CA CYS A 213 14.45 -0.19 -14.12
C CYS A 213 14.25 -1.05 -12.86
N ALA A 214 15.28 -1.18 -12.02
CA ALA A 214 15.11 -1.75 -10.70
C ALA A 214 14.02 -0.99 -9.94
N ILE A 215 13.22 -1.72 -9.18
CA ILE A 215 12.18 -1.19 -8.29
C ILE A 215 12.44 -1.72 -6.89
N ASN A 216 12.11 -0.90 -5.89
CA ASN A 216 12.18 -1.27 -4.49
C ASN A 216 10.93 -0.82 -3.74
N GLY A 217 10.61 -1.52 -2.66
CA GLY A 217 9.57 -1.18 -1.70
C GLY A 217 8.16 -1.61 -2.07
N GLU A 218 7.22 -0.89 -1.49
CA GLU A 218 5.80 -1.21 -1.41
C GLU A 218 5.01 -0.67 -2.62
N GLY A 219 4.19 -1.52 -3.23
CA GLY A 219 3.38 -1.14 -4.39
C GLY A 219 2.11 -0.41 -4.00
N VAL A 220 1.96 0.84 -4.44
CA VAL A 220 0.74 1.63 -4.25
C VAL A 220 -0.25 1.35 -5.39
N TYR A 221 -1.42 0.83 -5.03
CA TYR A 221 -2.49 0.56 -6.01
C TYR A 221 -3.38 1.77 -6.22
N ALA A 222 -3.51 2.23 -7.46
CA ALA A 222 -4.45 3.27 -7.86
C ALA A 222 -4.87 3.09 -9.32
N HIS A 223 -6.14 3.34 -9.63
CA HIS A 223 -6.67 3.35 -11.00
C HIS A 223 -6.32 2.13 -11.87
N GLY A 224 -6.35 0.92 -11.28
CA GLY A 224 -6.03 -0.32 -12.01
C GLY A 224 -4.53 -0.60 -12.18
N CYS A 225 -3.66 0.25 -11.63
CA CYS A 225 -2.23 0.12 -11.71
C CYS A 225 -1.57 0.02 -10.33
N LEU A 226 -0.51 -0.77 -10.23
CA LEU A 226 0.43 -0.74 -9.11
C LEU A 226 1.56 0.24 -9.42
N HIS A 227 2.09 0.92 -8.40
CA HIS A 227 3.11 1.94 -8.55
C HIS A 227 4.25 1.74 -7.54
N TRP A 228 5.49 1.75 -8.04
CA TRP A 228 6.71 1.67 -7.23
C TRP A 228 7.67 2.79 -7.59
N LEU A 229 8.57 3.11 -6.67
CA LEU A 229 9.73 3.93 -6.98
C LEU A 229 10.77 3.09 -7.70
N VAL A 230 11.54 3.75 -8.58
CA VAL A 230 12.75 3.18 -9.12
C VAL A 230 13.74 2.97 -7.96
N GLY A 231 14.12 1.71 -7.72
CA GLY A 231 15.15 1.33 -6.76
C GLY A 231 16.53 1.69 -7.30
N VAL A 232 17.43 2.10 -6.41
CA VAL A 232 18.86 2.24 -6.72
C VAL A 232 19.55 1.01 -6.17
N ASP A 233 20.29 0.30 -7.00
CA ASP A 233 20.95 -0.97 -6.68
C ASP A 233 21.66 -0.94 -5.30
N GLY A 234 21.29 -1.87 -4.43
CA GLY A 234 22.10 -2.34 -3.30
C GLY A 234 22.25 -1.43 -2.09
N LEU A 235 21.34 -0.49 -1.87
CA LEU A 235 21.46 0.45 -0.77
C LEU A 235 20.09 0.76 -0.14
N ASP A 236 19.91 0.21 1.07
CA ASP A 236 18.93 0.57 2.08
C ASP A 236 18.46 2.03 1.99
N LEU A 237 17.24 2.26 2.47
CA LEU A 237 16.68 3.57 2.85
C LEU A 237 17.59 4.42 3.78
N GLN A 238 18.79 3.94 4.12
CA GLN A 238 19.89 4.67 4.77
C GLN A 238 20.84 5.39 3.81
N CYS A 239 20.67 5.32 2.49
CA CYS A 239 21.56 6.06 1.55
C CYS A 239 21.23 7.53 1.36
N VAL A 240 20.95 8.17 2.49
CA VAL A 240 20.76 9.60 2.62
C VAL A 240 22.01 10.29 3.23
N HIS A 241 23.06 9.53 3.54
CA HIS A 241 24.28 10.09 4.16
C HIS A 241 25.55 10.10 3.32
N THR A 242 25.49 9.82 2.02
CA THR A 242 26.68 9.94 1.19
C THR A 242 26.40 10.69 -0.11
N ASP A 243 27.19 11.73 -0.34
CA ASP A 243 27.33 12.44 -1.61
C ASP A 243 27.75 11.45 -2.71
N PHE A 244 26.82 10.67 -3.25
CA PHE A 244 27.09 9.84 -4.42
C PHE A 244 26.95 10.69 -5.69
N PRO A 245 28.02 10.81 -6.50
CA PRO A 245 28.05 11.69 -7.68
C PRO A 245 27.29 11.14 -8.90
N TYR A 246 26.65 9.96 -8.80
CA TYR A 246 25.92 9.33 -9.90
C TYR A 246 24.41 9.38 -9.65
N LYS A 247 23.81 10.56 -9.86
CA LYS A 247 22.35 10.68 -10.00
C LYS A 247 21.96 9.98 -11.30
N HIS A 248 21.48 8.73 -11.25
CA HIS A 248 20.88 8.12 -12.44
C HIS A 248 19.66 9.00 -12.83
N PRO A 249 19.52 9.38 -14.12
CA PRO A 249 18.50 10.35 -14.55
C PRO A 249 17.06 9.88 -14.28
N HIS A 250 16.86 8.61 -13.95
CA HIS A 250 15.56 7.99 -13.72
C HIS A 250 15.30 7.53 -12.28
N CYS A 251 16.22 7.71 -11.32
CA CYS A 251 16.05 7.20 -9.93
C CYS A 251 14.78 7.67 -9.23
N ARG A 252 14.19 8.80 -9.67
CA ARG A 252 13.02 9.40 -9.02
C ARG A 252 11.71 9.01 -9.69
N ASN A 253 11.78 8.42 -10.89
CA ASN A 253 10.59 8.09 -11.65
C ASN A 253 9.78 7.01 -10.94
N VAL A 254 8.51 6.94 -11.31
CA VAL A 254 7.57 5.94 -10.80
C VAL A 254 7.40 4.87 -11.88
N ILE A 255 7.61 3.61 -11.51
CA ILE A 255 7.22 2.48 -12.35
C ILE A 255 5.76 2.19 -12.07
N CYS A 256 4.96 2.04 -13.12
CA CYS A 256 3.59 1.55 -12.99
C CYS A 256 3.45 0.16 -13.63
N PHE A 257 2.53 -0.64 -13.12
CA PHE A 257 2.16 -1.93 -13.69
C PHE A 257 0.65 -1.98 -13.87
N ASP A 258 0.19 -2.06 -15.11
CA ASP A 258 -1.22 -2.22 -15.45
C ASP A 258 -1.65 -3.64 -15.07
N VAL A 259 -2.50 -3.78 -14.05
CA VAL A 259 -2.86 -5.09 -13.48
C VAL A 259 -3.68 -5.93 -14.46
N ARG A 260 -4.41 -5.29 -15.36
CA ARG A 260 -5.23 -5.96 -16.38
C ARG A 260 -4.38 -6.44 -17.55
N LYS A 261 -3.51 -5.60 -18.07
CA LYS A 261 -2.64 -5.93 -19.22
C LYS A 261 -1.38 -6.68 -18.83
N GLU A 262 -0.97 -6.57 -17.57
CA GLU A 262 0.27 -7.11 -17.02
C GLU A 262 1.50 -6.52 -17.70
N GLU A 263 1.48 -5.20 -17.92
CA GLU A 263 2.51 -4.46 -18.61
C GLU A 263 3.07 -3.36 -17.71
N PHE A 264 4.39 -3.19 -17.76
CA PHE A 264 5.06 -2.11 -17.06
C PHE A 264 5.07 -0.81 -17.90
N GLY A 265 4.98 0.31 -17.20
CA GLY A 265 5.14 1.64 -17.74
C GLY A 265 6.04 2.49 -16.85
N LEU A 266 6.46 3.63 -17.40
CA LEU A 266 7.26 4.63 -16.70
C LEU A 266 6.47 5.93 -16.60
N ILE A 267 6.46 6.51 -15.41
CA ILE A 267 5.84 7.80 -15.11
C ILE A 267 6.94 8.73 -14.59
N GLU A 268 7.08 9.89 -15.21
CA GLU A 268 7.99 10.92 -14.73
C GLU A 268 7.55 11.41 -13.35
N HIS A 269 8.51 11.64 -12.47
CA HIS A 269 8.25 12.18 -11.14
C HIS A 269 7.76 13.64 -11.17
N PRO A 270 7.09 14.14 -10.11
CA PRO A 270 6.75 15.55 -10.02
C PRO A 270 8.01 16.42 -9.98
N LYS A 271 7.99 17.59 -10.63
CA LYS A 271 9.11 18.53 -10.53
C LYS A 271 9.10 19.17 -9.14
N GLU A 272 10.12 18.86 -8.35
CA GLU A 272 10.36 19.45 -7.03
C GLU A 272 10.28 20.98 -7.07
N THR A 273 9.54 21.58 -6.14
CA THR A 273 9.42 23.04 -6.02
C THR A 273 10.51 23.65 -5.14
N ARG A 274 11.20 22.83 -4.34
CA ARG A 274 12.24 23.24 -3.39
C ARG A 274 13.57 22.52 -3.68
N ARG A 275 14.67 23.04 -3.13
CA ARG A 275 16.02 22.44 -3.25
C ARG A 275 16.35 21.65 -1.98
N GLY A 276 17.35 20.77 -2.05
CA GLY A 276 17.84 20.05 -0.88
C GLY A 276 16.88 18.99 -0.33
N PHE A 277 16.24 18.20 -1.22
CA PHE A 277 15.42 17.08 -0.75
C PHE A 277 16.27 16.02 -0.06
N LEU A 278 15.74 15.43 1.00
CA LEU A 278 16.35 14.39 1.82
C LEU A 278 15.94 13.00 1.35
N TYR A 279 14.64 12.75 1.23
CA TYR A 279 14.10 11.48 0.72
C TYR A 279 12.73 11.69 0.08
N TYR A 280 12.26 10.64 -0.58
CA TYR A 280 10.94 10.57 -1.19
C TYR A 280 10.32 9.19 -1.02
N LYS A 281 8.99 9.15 -1.00
CA LYS A 281 8.22 7.90 -0.95
C LYS A 281 6.91 8.01 -1.71
N LEU A 282 6.35 6.87 -2.08
CA LEU A 282 4.96 6.78 -2.51
C LEU A 282 4.05 6.49 -1.32
N VAL A 283 2.80 6.93 -1.41
CA VAL A 283 1.77 6.69 -0.39
C VAL A 283 0.40 6.70 -1.05
N ASP A 284 -0.55 5.92 -0.54
CA ASP A 284 -1.96 6.02 -0.95
C ASP A 284 -2.57 7.30 -0.35
N ILE A 285 -3.08 8.18 -1.21
CA ILE A 285 -3.84 9.37 -0.81
C ILE A 285 -5.24 9.26 -1.40
N GLN A 286 -6.20 8.79 -0.61
CA GLN A 286 -7.60 8.62 -1.01
C GLN A 286 -7.81 7.79 -2.29
N GLY A 287 -7.03 6.72 -2.48
CA GLY A 287 -7.08 5.87 -3.66
C GLY A 287 -6.33 6.42 -4.88
N GLU A 288 -5.59 7.52 -4.69
CA GLU A 288 -4.69 8.09 -5.67
C GLU A 288 -3.22 7.82 -5.26
N VAL A 289 -2.30 7.91 -6.23
CA VAL A 289 -0.87 7.80 -5.94
C VAL A 289 -0.34 9.13 -5.42
N GLY A 290 0.06 9.15 -4.15
CA GLY A 290 0.80 10.23 -3.53
C GLY A 290 2.30 10.09 -3.76
N TYR A 291 2.99 11.18 -4.10
CA TYR A 291 4.45 11.28 -4.12
C TYR A 291 4.88 12.32 -3.10
N VAL A 292 5.65 11.90 -2.12
CA VAL A 292 6.07 12.75 -1.00
C VAL A 292 7.54 13.12 -1.18
N TYR A 293 7.84 14.41 -1.17
CA TYR A 293 9.19 14.93 -0.98
C TYR A 293 9.34 15.44 0.45
N HIS A 294 10.43 15.05 1.10
CA HIS A 294 10.87 15.67 2.34
C HIS A 294 12.17 16.41 2.10
N TYR A 295 12.30 17.63 2.62
CA TYR A 295 13.43 18.53 2.41
C TYR A 295 14.18 18.77 3.72
N SER A 296 15.51 18.64 3.69
CA SER A 296 16.34 18.77 4.90
C SER A 296 16.71 20.21 5.23
N GLU A 297 16.84 21.08 4.21
CA GLU A 297 17.31 22.45 4.42
C GLU A 297 16.29 23.32 5.19
N ASP A 298 15.00 23.10 4.96
CA ASP A 298 13.91 23.88 5.56
C ASP A 298 12.92 23.00 6.35
N HIS A 299 13.27 21.73 6.57
CA HIS A 299 12.43 20.74 7.22
C HIS A 299 11.00 20.70 6.66
N SER A 300 10.83 20.92 5.35
CA SER A 300 9.52 20.96 4.73
C SER A 300 9.13 19.63 4.09
N THR A 301 7.83 19.45 3.87
CA THR A 301 7.30 18.30 3.16
C THR A 301 6.31 18.78 2.09
N GLU A 302 6.41 18.16 0.92
CA GLU A 302 5.54 18.41 -0.22
C GLU A 302 4.91 17.10 -0.65
N VAL A 303 3.57 17.09 -0.72
CA VAL A 303 2.79 15.93 -1.13
C VAL A 303 2.14 16.24 -2.47
N TRP A 304 2.47 15.45 -3.48
CA TRP A 304 1.86 15.48 -4.80
C TRP A 304 0.90 14.31 -4.96
N VAL A 305 -0.12 14.46 -5.78
CA VAL A 305 -1.03 13.38 -6.15
C VAL A 305 -1.13 13.27 -7.67
N LEU A 306 -1.07 12.05 -8.20
CA LEU A 306 -1.16 11.76 -9.63
C LEU A 306 -2.64 11.69 -10.06
N LYS A 307 -3.16 12.77 -10.65
CA LYS A 307 -4.53 12.82 -11.20
C LYS A 307 -4.50 12.90 -12.71
N GLN A 308 -5.22 12.01 -13.39
CA GLN A 308 -5.33 12.01 -14.85
C GLN A 308 -3.95 12.09 -15.56
N LYS A 309 -2.96 11.33 -15.06
CA LYS A 309 -1.56 11.32 -15.55
C LYS A 309 -0.79 12.63 -15.36
N LYS A 310 -1.26 13.52 -14.48
CA LYS A 310 -0.55 14.76 -14.12
C LYS A 310 -0.37 14.84 -12.62
N TRP A 311 0.82 15.23 -12.19
CA TRP A 311 1.09 15.52 -10.79
C TRP A 311 0.49 16.88 -10.42
N ILE A 312 -0.24 16.90 -9.31
CA ILE A 312 -0.83 18.11 -8.73
C ILE A 312 -0.41 18.17 -7.27
N ILE A 313 0.00 19.34 -6.79
CA ILE A 313 0.30 19.54 -5.37
C ILE A 313 -0.98 19.32 -4.58
N HIS A 314 -0.94 18.38 -3.63
CA HIS A 314 -2.00 18.15 -2.66
C HIS A 314 -1.81 19.04 -1.45
N CYS A 315 -0.60 19.10 -0.89
CA CYS A 315 -0.24 20.08 0.12
C CYS A 315 1.26 20.34 0.20
N GLN A 316 1.61 21.43 0.88
CA GLN A 316 2.95 21.75 1.30
C GLN A 316 2.90 22.29 2.72
N PHE A 317 3.82 21.85 3.57
CA PHE A 317 3.94 22.41 4.91
C PHE A 317 5.41 22.43 5.34
N ASP A 318 5.74 23.46 6.13
CA ASP A 318 7.04 23.59 6.77
C ASP A 318 6.93 22.97 8.17
N GLN A 319 7.91 22.18 8.61
CA GLN A 319 7.97 21.81 10.02
C GLN A 319 8.30 23.06 10.83
N LYS A 320 7.27 23.64 11.45
CA LYS A 320 7.40 24.71 12.42
C LYS A 320 7.10 24.14 13.81
N PRO A 321 7.66 24.74 14.88
CA PRO A 321 7.28 24.39 16.24
C PRO A 321 5.74 24.34 16.38
N PRO A 322 5.17 23.29 17.00
CA PRO A 322 5.79 22.38 17.97
C PRO A 322 6.34 21.06 17.40
N ILE A 323 6.40 20.86 16.08
CA ILE A 323 7.00 19.66 15.50
C ILE A 323 8.50 19.64 15.84
N PRO A 324 9.04 18.55 16.42
CA PRO A 324 10.49 18.37 16.52
C PRO A 324 11.15 18.45 15.14
N GLU A 325 12.36 18.99 15.05
CA GLU A 325 13.18 18.87 13.84
C GLU A 325 13.52 17.39 13.62
N ASP A 326 12.71 16.71 12.81
CA ASP A 326 12.78 15.27 12.63
C ASP A 326 12.24 14.83 11.26
N ILE A 327 12.59 13.61 10.85
CA ILE A 327 12.11 12.96 9.64
C ILE A 327 10.61 12.65 9.82
N ILE A 328 9.77 13.26 8.99
CA ILE A 328 8.30 13.04 8.98
C ILE A 328 7.89 12.04 7.92
N GLU A 329 7.37 10.90 8.36
CA GLU A 329 6.71 9.96 7.47
C GLU A 329 5.23 10.33 7.27
N VAL A 330 4.82 10.59 6.03
CA VAL A 330 3.41 10.70 5.66
C VAL A 330 2.78 9.31 5.64
N VAL A 331 1.86 9.02 6.56
CA VAL A 331 1.24 7.69 6.67
C VAL A 331 0.12 7.50 5.65
N GLY A 332 -0.68 8.54 5.43
CA GLY A 332 -1.79 8.50 4.48
C GLY A 332 -2.86 9.55 4.82
N THR A 333 -4.03 9.40 4.23
CA THR A 333 -5.16 10.30 4.47
C THR A 333 -5.84 10.01 5.80
N TRP A 334 -6.02 11.05 6.61
CA TRP A 334 -6.70 11.03 7.90
C TRP A 334 -8.22 10.96 7.78
N ASN A 335 -8.81 11.75 6.88
CA ASN A 335 -10.26 11.88 6.74
C ASN A 335 -10.69 12.12 5.28
N LYS A 336 -12.00 12.14 5.02
CA LYS A 336 -12.55 12.46 3.69
C LYS A 336 -12.19 13.85 3.16
N ASP A 337 -11.85 14.80 4.04
CA ASP A 337 -11.50 16.17 3.66
C ASP A 337 -10.08 16.25 3.07
N GLY A 338 -9.32 15.16 3.17
CA GLY A 338 -8.00 15.01 2.56
C GLY A 338 -6.85 15.27 3.53
N ASP A 339 -7.15 15.57 4.80
CA ASP A 339 -6.16 15.84 5.84
C ASP A 339 -5.18 14.67 5.95
N ILE A 340 -3.98 14.94 6.44
CA ILE A 340 -2.86 13.99 6.32
C ILE A 340 -2.40 13.57 7.70
N LEU A 341 -2.34 12.25 7.94
CA LEU A 341 -1.70 11.68 9.11
C LEU A 341 -0.20 11.49 8.85
N MET A 342 0.59 11.84 9.85
CA MET A 342 2.04 11.81 9.81
C MET A 342 2.61 11.25 11.10
N LYS A 343 3.80 10.68 11.01
CA LYS A 343 4.57 10.23 12.18
C LYS A 343 6.03 10.69 12.12
N THR A 344 6.65 10.86 13.27
CA THR A 344 8.06 11.24 13.41
C THR A 344 8.91 10.02 13.77
N HIS A 345 10.10 9.84 13.18
CA HIS A 345 10.96 8.67 13.46
C HIS A 345 11.89 8.81 14.68
N LYS A 346 12.45 9.98 14.94
CA LYS A 346 13.35 10.28 16.07
C LYS A 346 12.60 11.08 17.14
N GLY A 347 12.08 10.38 18.15
CA GLY A 347 11.47 11.04 19.31
C GLY A 347 10.35 10.27 20.00
N GLY A 348 10.14 8.99 19.66
CA GLY A 348 9.10 8.15 20.26
C GLY A 348 7.80 8.05 19.46
N ASP A 349 7.89 8.00 18.12
CA ASP A 349 6.77 7.75 17.20
C ASP A 349 5.52 8.61 17.45
N ARG A 350 5.71 9.93 17.57
CA ARG A 350 4.62 10.90 17.72
C ARG A 350 3.81 11.00 16.43
N LEU A 351 2.49 11.16 16.56
CA LEU A 351 1.56 11.30 15.46
C LEU A 351 1.04 12.73 15.34
N PHE A 352 0.86 13.20 14.10
CA PHE A 352 0.32 14.52 13.81
C PHE A 352 -0.65 14.48 12.64
N VAL A 353 -1.69 15.31 12.71
CA VAL A 353 -2.61 15.53 11.60
C VAL A 353 -2.40 16.93 11.04
N TYR A 354 -2.14 17.01 9.74
CA TYR A 354 -2.13 18.26 9.01
C TYR A 354 -3.50 18.53 8.38
N HIS A 355 -4.10 19.63 8.78
CA HIS A 355 -5.41 20.08 8.30
C HIS A 355 -5.25 20.95 7.05
N LEU A 356 -5.71 20.44 5.91
CA LEU A 356 -5.57 21.13 4.61
C LEU A 356 -6.25 22.49 4.58
N LYS A 357 -7.39 22.62 5.26
CA LYS A 357 -8.27 23.80 5.16
C LYS A 357 -7.67 25.05 5.78
N ASN A 358 -6.95 24.89 6.89
CA ASN A 358 -6.41 26.00 7.68
C ASN A 358 -4.88 25.93 7.80
N GLY A 359 -4.25 24.86 7.31
CA GLY A 359 -2.80 24.65 7.39
C GLY A 359 -2.29 24.42 8.81
N LEU A 360 -3.19 24.08 9.75
CA LEU A 360 -2.84 23.79 11.13
C LEU A 360 -2.38 22.35 11.28
N LEU A 361 -1.60 22.12 12.33
CA LEU A 361 -1.12 20.81 12.70
C LEU A 361 -1.49 20.52 14.14
N ASP A 362 -2.20 19.42 14.36
CA ASP A 362 -2.59 18.96 15.67
C ASP A 362 -1.90 17.63 15.99
N GLU A 363 -1.38 17.53 17.22
CA GLU A 363 -0.81 16.28 17.71
C GLU A 363 -1.90 15.29 18.07
N VAL A 364 -1.69 14.04 17.66
CA VAL A 364 -2.57 12.91 17.95
C VAL A 364 -1.95 12.09 19.05
N ASN A 365 -2.67 11.97 20.16
CA ASN A 365 -2.22 11.16 21.29
C ASN A 365 -2.92 9.79 21.25
N ILE A 366 -2.14 8.72 21.41
CA ILE A 366 -2.68 7.38 21.51
C ILE A 366 -2.93 7.07 22.99
N VAL A 367 -4.15 6.68 23.32
CA VAL A 367 -4.48 6.15 24.64
C VAL A 367 -4.06 4.68 24.66
N LYS A 368 -2.90 4.40 25.25
CA LYS A 368 -2.34 3.04 25.34
C LYS A 368 -2.69 2.40 26.69
N ASP A 369 -3.14 1.15 26.66
CA ASP A 369 -3.22 0.30 27.86
C ASP A 369 -1.88 -0.45 28.12
N GLU A 370 -1.02 -0.63 27.09
CA GLU A 370 0.30 -1.31 27.19
C GLU A 370 1.38 -0.64 26.30
N ASP A 371 2.66 -0.96 26.54
CA ASP A 371 3.83 -0.45 25.76
C ASP A 371 3.92 -1.13 24.38
N TYR A 372 3.05 -0.72 23.45
CA TYR A 372 3.05 -1.22 22.07
C TYR A 372 4.19 -0.59 21.23
N LYS A 373 4.85 -1.41 20.41
CA LYS A 373 5.68 -0.95 19.28
C LYS A 373 4.77 -0.81 18.07
N ASP A 374 4.36 0.42 17.79
CA ASP A 374 3.20 0.67 16.94
C ASP A 374 3.59 0.97 15.48
N TYR A 375 3.31 0.04 14.57
CA TYR A 375 3.26 0.36 13.14
C TYR A 375 1.87 0.86 12.76
N VAL A 376 1.78 2.15 12.47
CA VAL A 376 0.52 2.81 12.09
C VAL A 376 0.30 2.70 10.59
N TYR A 377 -0.88 2.23 10.19
CA TYR A 377 -1.33 2.17 8.82
C TYR A 377 -2.73 2.78 8.67
N MET A 378 -2.90 3.65 7.66
CA MET A 378 -4.22 4.20 7.34
C MET A 378 -4.97 3.24 6.41
N TYR A 379 -5.94 2.53 6.98
CA TYR A 379 -6.76 1.58 6.23
C TYR A 379 -7.96 2.27 5.60
N SER A 380 -8.10 2.12 4.29
CA SER A 380 -9.25 2.62 3.53
C SER A 380 -10.30 1.52 3.33
N PRO A 381 -11.38 1.48 4.14
CA PRO A 381 -12.42 0.46 4.06
C PRO A 381 -13.26 0.63 2.78
N SER A 382 -12.81 0.07 1.66
CA SER A 382 -13.50 0.22 0.37
C SER A 382 -14.08 -1.09 -0.18
N SER A 383 -14.09 -2.16 0.62
CA SER A 383 -14.47 -3.51 0.15
C SER A 383 -15.20 -4.33 1.19
N MET A 384 -16.36 -4.85 0.79
CA MET A 384 -17.09 -5.91 1.49
C MET A 384 -16.72 -7.31 0.99
N VAL A 385 -15.64 -7.45 0.21
CA VAL A 385 -15.25 -8.72 -0.41
C VAL A 385 -14.82 -9.71 0.65
N SER A 386 -15.50 -10.85 0.71
CA SER A 386 -15.00 -12.01 1.46
C SER A 386 -13.87 -12.68 0.69
N ILE A 387 -12.73 -12.87 1.36
CA ILE A 387 -11.61 -13.70 0.94
C ILE A 387 -12.06 -15.16 0.81
N ARG A 388 -12.94 -15.64 1.70
CA ARG A 388 -13.51 -17.01 1.62
C ARG A 388 -14.30 -17.27 0.34
N GLY A 389 -14.87 -16.21 -0.24
CA GLY A 389 -15.54 -16.29 -1.53
C GLY A 389 -14.59 -16.31 -2.73
N ILE A 390 -13.29 -16.13 -2.50
CA ILE A 390 -12.21 -16.16 -3.51
C ILE A 390 -11.50 -17.51 -3.47
N ASP A 391 -11.24 -18.06 -2.28
CA ASP A 391 -10.67 -19.39 -2.09
C ASP A 391 -11.38 -20.14 -0.95
N ILE A 392 -11.79 -21.38 -1.19
CA ILE A 392 -12.43 -22.25 -0.20
C ILE A 392 -11.38 -23.13 0.53
N LYS A 393 -10.21 -23.36 -0.07
CA LYS A 393 -9.23 -24.36 0.43
C LYS A 393 -8.19 -23.77 1.39
N ASN A 394 -7.75 -22.53 1.17
CA ASN A 394 -6.68 -21.91 1.95
C ASN A 394 -7.15 -20.71 2.80
N ALA A 395 -8.47 -20.46 2.84
CA ALA A 395 -9.02 -19.43 3.71
C ALA A 395 -9.09 -19.96 5.14
N CYS A 396 -8.27 -19.41 6.03
CA CYS A 396 -8.33 -19.73 7.45
C CYS A 396 -9.43 -18.91 8.13
N SER A 397 -10.18 -19.56 9.04
CA SER A 397 -10.89 -18.88 10.12
C SER A 397 -10.00 -18.94 11.35
N ILE A 398 -9.83 -17.80 12.03
CA ILE A 398 -9.25 -17.75 13.37
C ILE A 398 -10.40 -17.50 14.35
#